data_AF-G4TGB6-F1
#
_entry.id   AF-G4TGB6-F1
#
_cell.length_a   1.000
_cell.length_b   1.000
_cell.length_c   1.000
_cell.angle_alpha   90.00
_cell.angle_beta   90.00
_cell.angle_gamma   90.00
#
_symmetry.space_group_name_H-M   'P 1'
#
loop_
_entity.id
_entity.type
_entity.pdbx_description
1 polymer ?
#
loop_
_entity_poly.entity_id
_entity_poly.type
_entity_poly.pdbx_seq_one_letter_code
_entity_poly.pdbx_strand_id
1 'polypeptide(L)'
;MVPKLPPLPPASSWYPGHMALFAKNLPQLLSNTHVVLEARDARLPLTSINPNFEEMLEKWRKNRGGGLAGPVERVVVYNKVDLVPKWGVVPFERALSRHFDHKTIFTTAKLGKSMGSLHKHLTDIARTHGKEIQHLNVLVVGMPNVGKSTILNHLRSYGIKGARSNALKTSRLPGMTRATSNRMRLCDDPLIYSIDSPGVMLPFLGYGDEARERAVKISLILAMKESLFDYEQLAAYLLFRLNSMNPKAPPYPALLSKPKNKQPVFPYTDSIEEFLQVLATRMGYLLPGGVHDTSRAAKWFVEWWRGSAAEEENLGGTPEWGWGLDCQWVMDEPEEMPNHTMPTFLDSTEAKAEAAQERQILGVSDEELEWRFDTVIKRHLQRSKELLNEVSETQVKKREKEEAMERREQKRREMQHRKA
;
A
#
# COMPACT_ATOMS: atom_id res chain seq x y z
N MET A 1 -10.88 -17.31 21.60
CA MET A 1 -10.21 -16.27 22.43
C MET A 1 -10.36 -14.95 21.72
N VAL A 2 -10.45 -13.82 22.43
CA VAL A 2 -10.45 -12.49 21.81
C VAL A 2 -8.99 -12.03 21.74
N PRO A 3 -8.39 -11.89 20.54
CA PRO A 3 -6.99 -11.48 20.42
C PRO A 3 -6.78 -10.10 21.04
N LYS A 4 -5.66 -9.89 21.72
CA LYS A 4 -5.29 -8.59 22.29
C LYS A 4 -4.20 -7.94 21.46
N LEU A 5 -4.36 -6.63 21.19
CA LEU A 5 -3.36 -5.85 20.47
C LEU A 5 -2.03 -5.89 21.25
N PRO A 6 -0.93 -6.37 20.66
CA PRO A 6 0.36 -6.38 21.33
C PRO A 6 0.91 -4.94 21.45
N PRO A 7 1.87 -4.71 22.38
CA PRO A 7 2.61 -3.45 22.43
C PRO A 7 3.22 -3.14 21.06
N LEU A 8 2.97 -1.94 20.55
CA LEU A 8 3.46 -1.52 19.25
C LEU A 8 4.80 -0.77 19.37
N PRO A 9 5.77 -1.01 18.47
CA PRO A 9 7.02 -0.28 18.43
C PRO A 9 6.78 1.22 18.23
N PRO A 10 7.74 2.08 18.64
CA PRO A 10 7.68 3.49 18.34
C PRO A 10 7.63 3.73 16.82
N ALA A 11 6.82 4.72 16.43
CA ALA A 11 6.66 5.11 15.03
C ALA A 11 7.94 5.80 14.53
N SER A 12 8.86 5.03 13.97
CA SER A 12 10.09 5.56 13.37
C SER A 12 9.78 6.21 12.02
N SER A 13 10.14 7.49 11.86
CA SER A 13 10.05 8.14 10.55
C SER A 13 11.18 7.66 9.64
N TRP A 14 10.84 7.26 8.42
CA TRP A 14 11.81 6.91 7.39
C TRP A 14 11.55 7.72 6.12
N TYR A 15 12.21 8.88 6.04
CA TYR A 15 12.14 9.77 4.89
C TYR A 15 13.53 10.21 4.41
N PRO A 16 14.30 9.29 3.76
CA PRO A 16 15.60 9.61 3.16
C PRO A 16 15.61 10.84 2.25
N GLY A 17 16.77 11.52 2.18
CA GLY A 17 16.92 12.75 1.39
C GLY A 17 16.57 12.65 -0.10
N HIS A 18 16.76 11.48 -0.72
CA HIS A 18 16.36 11.28 -2.12
C HIS A 18 14.83 11.30 -2.32
N MET A 19 14.07 10.92 -1.30
CA MET A 19 12.60 10.97 -1.31
C MET A 19 12.12 12.40 -1.10
N ALA A 20 12.78 13.16 -0.23
CA ALA A 20 12.57 14.59 -0.09
C ALA A 20 12.87 15.35 -1.39
N LEU A 21 13.97 14.99 -2.06
CA LEU A 21 14.33 15.56 -3.35
C LEU A 21 13.28 15.25 -4.43
N PHE A 22 12.80 14.01 -4.50
CA PHE A 22 11.72 13.65 -5.42
C PHE A 22 10.45 14.46 -5.14
N ALA A 23 10.01 14.55 -3.88
CA ALA A 23 8.83 15.33 -3.51
C ALA A 23 8.99 16.81 -3.89
N LYS A 24 10.18 17.40 -3.71
CA LYS A 24 10.50 18.76 -4.14
C LYS A 24 10.43 18.93 -5.67
N ASN A 25 10.85 17.92 -6.43
CA ASN A 25 10.87 17.95 -7.90
C ASN A 25 9.54 17.51 -8.54
N LEU A 26 8.61 16.97 -7.74
CA LEU A 26 7.36 16.41 -8.25
C LEU A 26 6.50 17.43 -9.04
N PRO A 27 6.36 18.70 -8.63
CA PRO A 27 5.64 19.70 -9.45
C PRO A 27 6.20 19.83 -10.88
N GLN A 28 7.53 19.78 -11.03
CA GLN A 28 8.20 19.85 -12.33
C GLN A 28 8.02 18.57 -13.15
N LEU A 29 7.92 17.40 -12.52
CA LEU A 29 7.61 16.15 -13.22
C LEU A 29 6.16 16.14 -13.68
N LEU A 30 5.27 16.59 -12.81
CA LEU A 30 3.85 16.73 -13.10
C LEU A 30 3.58 17.73 -14.23
N SER A 31 4.41 18.77 -14.43
CA SER A 31 4.26 19.73 -15.53
C SER A 31 4.46 19.12 -16.94
N ASN A 32 5.07 17.93 -17.05
CA ASN A 32 5.26 17.19 -18.32
C ASN A 32 4.57 15.81 -18.37
N THR A 33 3.75 15.48 -17.38
CA THR A 33 3.00 14.21 -17.27
C THR A 33 1.59 14.31 -17.87
N HIS A 34 1.15 13.31 -18.62
CA HIS A 34 -0.24 13.19 -19.09
C HIS A 34 -1.06 12.31 -18.14
N VAL A 35 -0.47 11.18 -17.72
CA VAL A 35 -1.12 10.22 -16.83
C VAL A 35 -0.25 10.00 -15.59
N VAL A 36 -0.83 10.18 -14.40
CA VAL A 36 -0.22 9.74 -13.15
C VAL A 36 -0.73 8.35 -12.82
N LEU A 37 0.18 7.39 -12.73
CA LEU A 37 -0.10 6.03 -12.31
C LEU A 37 0.38 5.84 -10.86
N GLU A 38 -0.55 5.82 -9.93
CA GLU A 38 -0.24 5.67 -8.51
C GLU A 38 -0.37 4.20 -8.09
N ALA A 39 0.76 3.57 -7.78
CA ALA A 39 0.77 2.20 -7.28
C ALA A 39 0.59 2.15 -5.76
N ARG A 40 -0.34 1.31 -5.31
CA ARG A 40 -0.62 1.00 -3.89
C ARG A 40 -0.51 -0.51 -3.64
N ASP A 41 -0.28 -0.90 -2.39
CA ASP A 41 -0.32 -2.31 -1.97
C ASP A 41 -1.75 -2.67 -1.55
N ALA A 42 -2.37 -3.66 -2.19
CA ALA A 42 -3.76 -4.06 -1.94
C ALA A 42 -4.00 -4.52 -0.49
N ARG A 43 -2.96 -4.95 0.24
CA ARG A 43 -3.06 -5.34 1.66
C ARG A 43 -3.20 -4.14 2.60
N LEU A 44 -2.80 -2.95 2.16
CA LEU A 44 -2.87 -1.68 2.90
C LEU A 44 -3.44 -0.57 2.04
N PRO A 45 -4.69 -0.71 1.57
CA PRO A 45 -5.23 0.16 0.55
C PRO A 45 -5.46 1.60 1.04
N LEU A 46 -5.66 1.81 2.34
CA LEU A 46 -5.93 3.13 2.94
C LEU A 46 -4.67 3.71 3.59
N THR A 47 -3.94 2.92 4.37
CA THR A 47 -2.67 3.35 5.00
C THR A 47 -1.63 3.73 3.94
N SER A 48 -1.74 3.21 2.72
CA SER A 48 -0.85 3.60 1.60
C SER A 48 -1.15 4.97 1.00
N ILE A 49 -2.27 5.62 1.36
CA ILE A 49 -2.65 6.93 0.86
C ILE A 49 -1.73 7.98 1.45
N ASN A 50 -1.08 8.76 0.59
CA ASN A 50 -0.23 9.87 1.02
C ASN A 50 -0.99 11.19 0.89
N PRO A 51 -1.44 11.81 2.00
CA PRO A 51 -2.29 13.00 1.92
C PRO A 51 -1.60 14.20 1.25
N ASN A 52 -0.28 14.33 1.40
CA ASN A 52 0.48 15.39 0.74
C ASN A 52 0.55 15.17 -0.79
N PHE A 53 0.51 13.92 -1.24
CA PHE A 53 0.44 13.59 -2.66
C PHE A 53 -0.96 13.84 -3.19
N GLU A 54 -2.01 13.52 -2.43
CA GLU A 54 -3.41 13.81 -2.80
C GLU A 54 -3.58 15.29 -3.14
N GLU A 55 -3.18 16.19 -2.23
CA GLU A 55 -3.32 17.64 -2.43
C GLU A 55 -2.57 18.13 -3.69
N MET A 56 -1.34 17.63 -3.91
CA MET A 56 -0.54 18.02 -5.06
C MET A 56 -1.09 17.47 -6.38
N LEU A 57 -1.58 16.23 -6.41
CA LEU A 57 -2.19 15.63 -7.60
C LEU A 57 -3.53 16.30 -7.94
N GLU A 58 -4.30 16.69 -6.93
CA GLU A 58 -5.54 17.44 -7.11
C GLU A 58 -5.26 18.84 -7.70
N LYS A 59 -4.27 19.55 -7.15
CA LYS A 59 -3.80 20.83 -7.71
C LYS A 59 -3.30 20.67 -9.14
N TRP A 60 -2.52 19.63 -9.41
CA TRP A 60 -2.06 19.32 -10.77
C TRP A 60 -3.22 19.12 -11.72
N ARG A 61 -4.22 18.31 -11.34
CA ARG A 61 -5.39 18.03 -12.19
C ARG A 61 -6.23 19.29 -12.46
N LYS A 62 -6.45 20.13 -11.44
CA LYS A 62 -7.18 21.40 -11.55
C LYS A 62 -6.42 22.43 -12.41
N ASN A 63 -5.12 22.59 -12.17
CA ASN A 63 -4.32 23.65 -12.80
C ASN A 63 -3.86 23.30 -14.22
N ARG A 64 -3.65 22.02 -14.55
CA ARG A 64 -3.27 21.59 -15.91
C ARG A 64 -4.41 21.67 -16.92
N GLY A 65 -5.66 21.81 -16.47
CA GLY A 65 -6.84 21.94 -17.33
C GLY A 65 -6.84 23.15 -18.29
N GLY A 66 -5.79 23.99 -18.30
CA GLY A 66 -5.68 25.13 -19.21
C GLY A 66 -4.30 25.39 -19.84
N GLY A 67 -3.30 24.50 -19.75
CA GLY A 67 -1.91 24.85 -20.14
C GLY A 67 -1.10 23.88 -21.00
N LEU A 68 -1.45 22.60 -21.08
CA LEU A 68 -0.80 21.62 -21.97
C LEU A 68 -1.88 20.93 -22.81
N ALA A 69 -1.66 20.72 -24.11
CA ALA A 69 -2.54 19.90 -24.92
C ALA A 69 -2.45 18.43 -24.46
N GLY A 70 -3.57 17.71 -24.43
CA GLY A 70 -3.62 16.30 -24.08
C GLY A 70 -4.26 15.97 -22.72
N PRO A 71 -4.30 14.68 -22.38
CA PRO A 71 -5.07 14.18 -21.25
C PRO A 71 -4.39 14.51 -19.91
N VAL A 72 -5.21 14.67 -18.88
CA VAL A 72 -4.81 14.86 -17.49
C VAL A 72 -5.57 13.83 -16.65
N GLU A 73 -4.97 12.65 -16.51
CA GLU A 73 -5.64 11.52 -15.86
C GLU A 73 -4.82 10.95 -14.69
N ARG A 74 -5.53 10.54 -13.64
CA ARG A 74 -4.97 9.79 -12.53
C ARG A 74 -5.57 8.39 -12.50
N VAL A 75 -4.70 7.39 -12.49
CA VAL A 75 -5.05 5.98 -12.37
C VAL A 75 -4.40 5.42 -11.12
N VAL A 76 -5.21 4.94 -10.18
CA VAL A 76 -4.73 4.27 -8.96
C VAL A 76 -4.72 2.76 -9.19
N VAL A 77 -3.55 2.16 -9.02
CA VAL A 77 -3.30 0.74 -9.26
C VAL A 77 -3.04 0.05 -7.92
N TYR A 78 -4.02 -0.72 -7.44
CA TYR A 78 -3.84 -1.59 -6.28
C TYR A 78 -3.17 -2.88 -6.74
N ASN A 79 -1.89 -3.03 -6.41
CA ASN A 79 -1.07 -4.18 -6.79
C ASN A 79 -1.03 -5.23 -5.66
N LYS A 80 -0.63 -6.45 -6.01
CA LYS A 80 -0.55 -7.62 -5.11
C LYS A 80 -1.91 -8.11 -4.64
N VAL A 81 -2.89 -8.08 -5.53
CA VAL A 81 -4.27 -8.49 -5.25
C VAL A 81 -4.37 -10.01 -5.01
N ASP A 82 -3.36 -10.76 -5.44
CA ASP A 82 -3.16 -12.18 -5.10
C ASP A 82 -2.92 -12.42 -3.60
N LEU A 83 -2.55 -11.39 -2.84
CA LEU A 83 -2.26 -11.48 -1.41
C LEU A 83 -3.42 -10.99 -0.52
N VAL A 84 -4.60 -10.77 -1.09
CA VAL A 84 -5.81 -10.39 -0.35
C VAL A 84 -6.98 -11.27 -0.79
N PRO A 85 -7.99 -11.47 0.08
CA PRO A 85 -9.19 -12.21 -0.31
C PRO A 85 -9.93 -11.56 -1.48
N LYS A 86 -10.41 -12.34 -2.44
CA LYS A 86 -10.99 -11.81 -3.70
C LYS A 86 -12.38 -11.24 -3.49
N TRP A 87 -13.16 -11.78 -2.54
CA TRP A 87 -14.50 -11.30 -2.21
C TRP A 87 -14.56 -9.80 -1.90
N GLY A 88 -13.50 -9.22 -1.32
CA GLY A 88 -13.49 -7.81 -0.91
C GLY A 88 -13.15 -6.84 -2.04
N VAL A 89 -12.60 -7.32 -3.17
CA VAL A 89 -12.06 -6.44 -4.23
C VAL A 89 -13.15 -5.58 -4.87
N VAL A 90 -14.23 -6.20 -5.33
CA VAL A 90 -15.34 -5.50 -6.01
C VAL A 90 -16.12 -4.54 -5.09
N PRO A 91 -16.59 -4.95 -3.89
CA PRO A 91 -17.28 -4.01 -3.00
C PRO A 91 -16.37 -2.87 -2.54
N PHE A 92 -15.07 -3.13 -2.33
CA PHE A 92 -14.11 -2.08 -2.01
C PHE A 92 -13.90 -1.10 -3.17
N GLU A 93 -13.79 -1.59 -4.41
CA GLU A 93 -13.68 -0.74 -5.61
C GLU A 93 -14.87 0.20 -5.72
N ARG A 94 -16.09 -0.33 -5.55
CA ARG A 94 -17.33 0.47 -5.59
C ARG A 94 -17.37 1.52 -4.49
N ALA A 95 -17.03 1.13 -3.26
CA ALA A 95 -16.95 2.07 -2.15
C ALA A 95 -15.92 3.19 -2.40
N LEU A 96 -14.72 2.86 -2.90
CA LEU A 96 -13.70 3.85 -3.26
C LEU A 96 -14.17 4.85 -4.30
N SER A 97 -14.90 4.39 -5.33
CA SER A 97 -15.37 5.24 -6.43
C SER A 97 -16.29 6.38 -5.97
N ARG A 98 -16.91 6.26 -4.79
CA ARG A 98 -17.75 7.30 -4.18
C ARG A 98 -16.95 8.43 -3.52
N HIS A 99 -15.71 8.17 -3.13
CA HIS A 99 -14.86 9.12 -2.40
C HIS A 99 -13.76 9.73 -3.26
N PHE A 100 -13.37 9.05 -4.33
CA PHE A 100 -12.28 9.47 -5.18
C PHE A 100 -12.69 9.51 -6.64
N ASP A 101 -12.47 10.66 -7.27
CA ASP A 101 -12.64 10.85 -8.70
C ASP A 101 -11.38 10.38 -9.44
N HIS A 102 -11.08 9.09 -9.43
CA HIS A 102 -9.96 8.54 -10.22
C HIS A 102 -10.28 7.12 -10.70
N LYS A 103 -9.69 6.71 -11.82
CA LYS A 103 -9.81 5.33 -12.28
C LYS A 103 -9.04 4.40 -11.33
N THR A 104 -9.70 3.36 -10.86
CA THR A 104 -9.08 2.32 -10.02
C THR A 104 -8.86 1.06 -10.86
N ILE A 105 -7.71 0.41 -10.67
CA ILE A 105 -7.38 -0.88 -11.29
C ILE A 105 -6.74 -1.79 -10.25
N PHE A 106 -7.28 -2.99 -10.10
CA PHE A 106 -6.73 -4.06 -9.26
C PHE A 106 -5.86 -4.99 -10.11
N THR A 107 -4.65 -5.27 -9.67
CA THR A 107 -3.69 -6.09 -10.43
C THR A 107 -2.79 -6.95 -9.57
N THR A 108 -2.33 -8.04 -10.15
CA THR A 108 -1.18 -8.80 -9.68
C THR A 108 -0.09 -8.73 -10.73
N ALA A 109 0.90 -7.87 -10.51
CA ALA A 109 1.99 -7.72 -11.46
C ALA A 109 2.76 -9.03 -11.71
N LYS A 110 2.82 -9.95 -10.72
CA LYS A 110 3.48 -11.27 -10.87
C LYS A 110 2.78 -12.21 -11.86
N LEU A 111 1.45 -12.12 -12.00
CA LEU A 111 0.64 -13.13 -12.71
C LEU A 111 0.30 -12.72 -14.16
N GLY A 112 0.71 -11.52 -14.59
CA GLY A 112 0.62 -11.04 -15.98
C GLY A 112 -0.81 -10.71 -16.47
N LYS A 113 -1.80 -11.57 -16.21
CA LYS A 113 -3.16 -11.49 -16.78
C LYS A 113 -3.89 -10.17 -16.50
N SER A 114 -3.73 -9.60 -15.30
CA SER A 114 -4.37 -8.33 -14.91
C SER A 114 -3.69 -7.08 -15.48
N MET A 115 -2.50 -7.20 -16.07
CA MET A 115 -1.76 -6.07 -16.65
C MET A 115 -2.27 -5.66 -18.03
N GLY A 116 -3.00 -6.53 -18.72
CA GLY A 116 -3.59 -6.25 -20.03
C GLY A 116 -4.62 -5.11 -19.98
N SER A 117 -5.45 -5.05 -18.93
CA SER A 117 -6.43 -3.97 -18.75
C SER A 117 -5.76 -2.62 -18.58
N LEU A 118 -4.71 -2.54 -17.75
CA LEU A 118 -3.96 -1.30 -17.55
C LEU A 118 -3.20 -0.89 -18.82
N HIS A 119 -2.58 -1.84 -19.53
CA HIS A 119 -1.93 -1.55 -20.81
C HIS A 119 -2.94 -1.01 -21.82
N LYS A 120 -4.08 -1.69 -21.98
CA LYS A 120 -5.17 -1.28 -22.87
C LYS A 120 -5.65 0.14 -22.56
N HIS A 121 -5.93 0.42 -21.28
CA HIS A 121 -6.35 1.74 -20.82
C HIS A 121 -5.36 2.85 -21.23
N LEU A 122 -4.06 2.64 -21.00
CA LEU A 122 -3.02 3.59 -21.41
C LEU A 122 -2.95 3.75 -22.94
N THR A 123 -3.11 2.67 -23.70
CA THR A 123 -3.13 2.74 -25.18
C THR A 123 -4.38 3.43 -25.71
N ASP A 124 -5.53 3.27 -25.05
CA ASP A 124 -6.79 3.89 -25.45
C ASP A 124 -6.73 5.41 -25.21
N ILE A 125 -6.18 5.86 -24.08
CA ILE A 125 -5.89 7.30 -23.83
C ILE A 125 -4.96 7.85 -24.90
N ALA A 126 -3.84 7.16 -25.16
CA ALA A 126 -2.85 7.62 -26.13
C ALA A 126 -3.41 7.73 -27.56
N ARG A 127 -4.28 6.79 -27.97
CA ARG A 127 -4.95 6.84 -29.29
C ARG A 127 -5.99 7.94 -29.35
N THR A 128 -6.81 8.09 -28.31
CA THR A 128 -7.86 9.12 -28.24
C THR A 128 -7.27 10.52 -28.40
N HIS A 129 -6.12 10.78 -27.78
CA HIS A 129 -5.43 12.06 -27.84
C HIS A 129 -4.29 12.11 -28.87
N GLY A 130 -4.17 11.12 -29.77
CA GLY A 130 -3.03 11.02 -30.70
C GLY A 130 -2.89 12.18 -31.69
N LYS A 131 -3.93 13.00 -31.86
CA LYS A 131 -3.90 14.25 -32.64
C LYS A 131 -3.33 15.44 -31.85
N GLU A 132 -3.42 15.40 -30.52
CA GLU A 132 -3.01 16.47 -29.61
C GLU A 132 -1.59 16.26 -29.08
N ILE A 133 -1.19 15.00 -28.90
CA ILE A 133 0.09 14.62 -28.32
C ILE A 133 0.86 13.67 -29.25
N GLN A 134 2.18 13.88 -29.36
CA GLN A 134 3.06 12.96 -30.10
C GLN A 134 3.30 11.64 -29.34
N HIS A 135 3.21 11.67 -28.02
CA HIS A 135 3.44 10.53 -27.15
C HIS A 135 2.78 10.72 -25.78
N LEU A 136 2.32 9.63 -25.17
CA LEU A 136 1.80 9.64 -23.81
C LEU A 136 2.95 9.60 -22.80
N ASN A 137 2.89 10.44 -21.78
CA ASN A 137 3.89 10.52 -20.71
C ASN A 137 3.23 10.07 -19.42
N VAL A 138 3.71 8.96 -18.87
CA VAL A 138 3.20 8.34 -17.65
C VAL A 138 4.20 8.57 -16.53
N LEU A 139 3.74 9.14 -15.42
CA LEU A 139 4.53 9.20 -14.19
C LEU A 139 4.04 8.13 -13.23
N VAL A 140 4.92 7.19 -12.87
CA VAL A 140 4.58 6.16 -11.88
C VAL A 140 5.02 6.65 -10.49
N VAL A 141 4.09 6.71 -9.54
CA VAL A 141 4.34 7.12 -8.15
C VAL A 141 3.79 6.09 -7.16
N GLY A 142 4.19 6.22 -5.89
CA GLY A 142 3.71 5.35 -4.81
C GLY A 142 4.80 4.96 -3.82
N MET A 143 4.41 4.38 -2.69
CA MET A 143 5.33 4.00 -1.62
C MET A 143 6.42 3.01 -2.09
N PRO A 144 7.56 2.92 -1.37
CA PRO A 144 8.54 1.86 -1.60
C PRO A 144 7.89 0.47 -1.55
N ASN A 145 8.40 -0.47 -2.36
CA ASN A 145 7.97 -1.88 -2.38
C ASN A 145 6.51 -2.20 -2.73
N VAL A 146 5.70 -1.23 -3.16
CA VAL A 146 4.35 -1.47 -3.73
C VAL A 146 4.38 -2.18 -5.11
N GLY A 147 5.55 -2.20 -5.78
CA GLY A 147 5.75 -2.89 -7.06
C GLY A 147 5.81 -2.00 -8.31
N LYS A 148 6.11 -0.70 -8.17
CA LYS A 148 6.25 0.26 -9.29
C LYS A 148 7.11 -0.26 -10.45
N SER A 149 8.36 -0.64 -10.17
CA SER A 149 9.28 -1.11 -11.21
C SER A 149 8.84 -2.46 -11.81
N THR A 150 8.15 -3.30 -11.05
CA THR A 150 7.51 -4.53 -11.57
C THR A 150 6.39 -4.20 -12.54
N ILE A 151 5.45 -3.32 -12.16
CA ILE A 151 4.38 -2.82 -13.04
C ILE A 151 4.96 -2.28 -14.36
N LEU A 152 6.00 -1.45 -14.27
CA LEU A 152 6.68 -0.87 -15.42
C LEU A 152 7.32 -1.93 -16.35
N ASN A 153 8.02 -2.90 -15.78
CA ASN A 153 8.61 -4.01 -16.54
C ASN A 153 7.54 -4.81 -17.29
N HIS A 154 6.39 -5.08 -16.66
CA HIS A 154 5.29 -5.81 -17.29
C HIS A 154 4.59 -4.97 -18.37
N LEU A 155 4.31 -3.69 -18.11
CA LEU A 155 3.75 -2.80 -19.15
C LEU A 155 4.65 -2.77 -20.39
N ARG A 156 5.97 -2.73 -20.19
CA ARG A 156 6.95 -2.77 -21.28
C ARG A 156 6.91 -4.08 -22.06
N SER A 157 6.77 -5.24 -21.40
CA SER A 157 6.67 -6.52 -22.10
C SER A 157 5.37 -6.67 -22.91
N TYR A 158 4.29 -6.00 -22.50
CA TYR A 158 3.04 -5.94 -23.28
C TYR A 158 3.16 -5.02 -24.49
N GLY A 159 3.71 -3.81 -24.31
CA GLY A 159 3.72 -2.79 -25.34
C GLY A 159 4.87 -2.88 -26.35
N ILE A 160 5.91 -3.68 -26.09
CA ILE A 160 7.08 -3.83 -26.97
C ILE A 160 7.36 -5.32 -27.17
N LYS A 161 7.22 -5.79 -28.42
CA LYS A 161 7.50 -7.19 -28.78
C LYS A 161 8.96 -7.54 -28.49
N GLY A 162 9.18 -8.63 -27.77
CA GLY A 162 10.52 -9.11 -27.41
C GLY A 162 11.21 -8.31 -26.29
N ALA A 163 10.55 -7.34 -25.67
CA ALA A 163 11.11 -6.65 -24.51
C ALA A 163 11.22 -7.59 -23.30
N ARG A 164 12.35 -7.53 -22.60
CA ARG A 164 12.57 -8.30 -21.38
C ARG A 164 11.74 -7.75 -20.22
N SER A 165 11.23 -8.63 -19.37
CA SER A 165 10.44 -8.33 -18.16
C SER A 165 11.27 -7.88 -16.95
N ASN A 166 12.54 -7.50 -17.15
CA ASN A 166 13.48 -7.13 -16.08
C ASN A 166 14.36 -5.91 -16.43
N ALA A 167 13.85 -4.99 -17.25
CA ALA A 167 14.58 -3.79 -17.66
C ALA A 167 14.98 -2.90 -16.46
N LEU A 168 14.06 -2.74 -15.50
CA LEU A 168 14.33 -2.10 -14.22
C LEU A 168 14.73 -3.15 -13.19
N LYS A 169 15.79 -2.85 -12.42
CA LYS A 169 16.21 -3.66 -11.28
C LYS A 169 15.11 -3.63 -10.22
N THR A 170 14.56 -4.80 -9.89
CA THR A 170 13.61 -4.97 -8.78
C THR A 170 14.34 -5.54 -7.58
N SER A 171 14.04 -5.03 -6.38
CA SER A 171 14.58 -5.51 -5.13
C SER A 171 13.59 -5.24 -4.01
N ARG A 172 13.66 -6.04 -2.95
CA ARG A 172 12.87 -5.87 -1.73
C ARG A 172 13.44 -4.81 -0.80
N LEU A 173 14.65 -4.32 -1.06
CA LEU A 173 15.23 -3.22 -0.29
C LEU A 173 14.52 -1.92 -0.68
N PRO A 174 13.92 -1.19 0.27
CA PRO A 174 13.27 0.07 -0.04
C PRO A 174 14.32 1.14 -0.36
N GLY A 175 13.96 2.10 -1.22
CA GLY A 175 14.88 3.17 -1.66
C GLY A 175 15.94 2.72 -2.67
N MET A 176 15.70 1.62 -3.40
CA MET A 176 16.58 1.15 -4.49
C MET A 176 16.57 2.07 -5.71
N THR A 177 15.38 2.56 -6.11
CA THR A 177 15.26 3.65 -7.08
C THR A 177 15.61 4.96 -6.37
N ARG A 178 16.89 5.35 -6.40
CA ARG A 178 17.41 6.54 -5.68
C ARG A 178 17.33 7.83 -6.49
N ALA A 179 17.22 7.71 -7.81
CA ALA A 179 17.02 8.82 -8.72
C ALA A 179 15.83 8.52 -9.63
N THR A 180 15.16 9.58 -10.07
CA THR A 180 14.18 9.49 -11.15
C THR A 180 14.89 8.91 -12.37
N SER A 181 14.43 7.78 -12.88
CA SER A 181 15.09 7.11 -13.99
C SER A 181 14.92 7.89 -15.28
N ASN A 182 15.84 7.67 -16.23
CA ASN A 182 15.67 8.15 -17.61
C ASN A 182 14.32 7.64 -18.16
N ARG A 183 13.73 8.45 -19.03
CA ARG A 183 12.46 8.17 -19.70
C ARG A 183 12.51 6.79 -20.36
N MET A 184 11.67 5.86 -19.91
CA MET A 184 11.60 4.49 -20.40
C MET A 184 10.43 4.33 -21.36
N ARG A 185 10.66 3.73 -22.53
CA ARG A 185 9.57 3.41 -23.46
C ARG A 185 8.77 2.21 -22.95
N LEU A 186 7.44 2.33 -22.92
CA LEU A 186 6.51 1.27 -22.53
C LEU A 186 5.80 0.63 -23.71
N CYS A 187 5.52 1.38 -24.77
CA CYS A 187 4.83 0.89 -25.96
C CYS A 187 5.40 1.53 -27.22
N ASP A 188 5.47 0.74 -28.30
CA ASP A 188 5.94 1.22 -29.59
C ASP A 188 4.85 1.92 -30.39
N ASP A 189 3.62 1.41 -30.34
CA ASP A 189 2.44 1.94 -31.02
C ASP A 189 1.16 1.66 -30.21
N PRO A 190 0.51 2.69 -29.63
CA PRO A 190 0.90 4.10 -29.64
C PRO A 190 2.17 4.38 -28.81
N LEU A 191 2.85 5.49 -29.08
CA LEU A 191 4.06 5.88 -28.35
C LEU A 191 3.74 6.23 -26.89
N ILE A 192 4.19 5.38 -25.96
CA ILE A 192 4.02 5.59 -24.52
C ILE A 192 5.39 5.54 -23.84
N TYR A 193 5.66 6.55 -23.02
CA TYR A 193 6.85 6.61 -22.17
C TYR A 193 6.45 6.73 -20.71
N SER A 194 7.28 6.17 -19.84
CA SER A 194 7.17 6.30 -18.41
C SER A 194 8.43 6.88 -17.78
N ILE A 195 8.24 7.56 -16.65
CA ILE A 195 9.31 7.92 -15.73
C ILE A 195 9.12 7.09 -14.45
N ASP A 196 10.13 6.28 -14.09
CA ASP A 196 10.14 5.56 -12.80
C ASP A 196 10.61 6.51 -11.70
N SER A 197 9.80 6.65 -10.64
CA SER A 197 10.13 7.47 -9.49
C SER A 197 10.75 6.65 -8.36
N PRO A 198 11.61 7.27 -7.52
CA PRO A 198 11.81 6.80 -6.16
C PRO A 198 10.46 6.53 -5.48
N GLY A 199 10.41 5.50 -4.65
CA GLY A 199 9.23 5.31 -3.80
C GLY A 199 9.10 6.48 -2.84
N VAL A 200 7.88 6.99 -2.67
CA VAL A 200 7.63 8.13 -1.79
C VAL A 200 6.82 7.68 -0.60
N MET A 201 7.42 7.77 0.57
CA MET A 201 6.79 7.43 1.84
C MET A 201 5.85 8.55 2.27
N LEU A 202 4.98 8.21 3.21
CA LEU A 202 4.32 9.19 4.05
C LEU A 202 5.37 10.01 4.79
N PRO A 203 5.42 11.34 4.61
CA PRO A 203 6.37 12.18 5.34
C PRO A 203 6.05 12.24 6.84
N PHE A 204 4.82 11.94 7.23
CA PHE A 204 4.37 11.93 8.62
C PHE A 204 3.43 10.74 8.88
N LEU A 205 3.65 10.05 10.00
CA LEU A 205 2.88 8.87 10.41
C LEU A 205 1.83 9.19 11.48
N GLY A 206 1.67 10.44 11.91
CA GLY A 206 0.76 10.81 13.01
C GLY A 206 1.40 10.76 14.40
N TYR A 207 0.52 10.78 15.40
CA TYR A 207 0.88 10.66 16.82
C TYR A 207 0.20 9.45 17.49
N GLY A 208 0.68 9.08 18.68
CA GLY A 208 0.07 8.06 19.53
C GLY A 208 0.08 6.65 18.92
N ASP A 209 -0.85 5.81 19.37
CA ASP A 209 -0.91 4.40 18.99
C ASP A 209 -1.32 4.20 17.53
N GLU A 210 -2.12 5.11 16.94
CA GLU A 210 -2.42 5.09 15.52
C GLU A 210 -1.16 5.23 14.64
N ALA A 211 -0.22 6.08 15.06
CA ALA A 211 1.03 6.25 14.35
C ALA A 211 1.92 5.01 14.43
N ARG A 212 1.95 4.38 15.61
CA ARG A 212 2.65 3.13 15.82
C ARG A 212 2.05 2.02 14.96
N GLU A 213 0.72 1.93 14.90
CA GLU A 213 0.04 0.95 14.07
C GLU A 213 0.30 1.17 12.57
N ARG A 214 0.22 2.43 12.10
CA ARG A 214 0.60 2.77 10.72
C ARG A 214 2.05 2.38 10.43
N ALA A 215 2.98 2.66 11.34
CA ALA A 215 4.39 2.28 11.18
C ALA A 215 4.57 0.76 11.06
N VAL A 216 3.88 -0.03 11.90
CA VAL A 216 3.94 -1.50 11.87
C VAL A 216 3.35 -2.04 10.56
N LYS A 217 2.19 -1.55 10.14
CA LYS A 217 1.57 -1.90 8.85
C LYS A 217 2.52 -1.65 7.68
N ILE A 218 3.07 -0.44 7.59
CA ILE A 218 4.00 -0.05 6.52
C ILE A 218 5.28 -0.90 6.56
N SER A 219 5.75 -1.27 7.76
CA SER A 219 6.87 -2.21 7.95
C SER A 219 6.56 -3.61 7.43
N LEU A 220 5.34 -4.11 7.68
CA LEU A 220 4.91 -5.42 7.19
C LEU A 220 4.94 -5.53 5.66
N ILE A 221 4.67 -4.46 4.92
CA ILE A 221 4.78 -4.45 3.45
C ILE A 221 6.18 -4.10 2.93
N LEU A 222 7.19 -3.99 3.81
CA LEU A 222 8.56 -3.57 3.51
C LEU A 222 8.68 -2.13 2.98
N ALA A 223 7.73 -1.24 3.24
CA ALA A 223 7.86 0.14 2.75
C ALA A 223 8.94 0.95 3.54
N MET A 224 9.41 0.46 4.69
CA MET A 224 10.52 1.04 5.49
C MET A 224 11.76 0.15 5.54
N LYS A 225 12.92 0.75 5.83
CA LYS A 225 14.19 0.03 6.01
C LYS A 225 14.08 -0.98 7.16
N GLU A 226 14.53 -2.22 6.91
CA GLU A 226 14.43 -3.33 7.88
C GLU A 226 15.09 -3.05 9.24
N SER A 227 16.15 -2.25 9.28
CA SER A 227 16.82 -1.90 10.53
C SER A 227 16.01 -0.99 11.46
N LEU A 228 14.80 -0.57 11.07
CA LEU A 228 13.93 0.33 11.85
C LEU A 228 12.84 -0.41 12.61
N PHE A 229 12.73 -1.73 12.43
CA PHE A 229 11.71 -2.53 13.08
C PHE A 229 12.29 -3.88 13.49
N ASP A 230 11.71 -4.40 14.55
CA ASP A 230 12.01 -5.72 15.08
C ASP A 230 11.01 -6.74 14.54
N TYR A 231 11.52 -7.85 14.02
CA TYR A 231 10.71 -8.88 13.39
C TYR A 231 9.80 -9.59 14.40
N GLU A 232 10.17 -9.70 15.67
CA GLU A 232 9.32 -10.31 16.69
C GLU A 232 8.08 -9.43 16.98
N GLN A 233 8.25 -8.12 17.07
CA GLN A 233 7.13 -7.17 17.19
C GLN A 233 6.24 -7.14 15.94
N LEU A 234 6.82 -7.21 14.74
CA LEU A 234 6.03 -7.33 13.51
C LEU A 234 5.25 -8.65 13.46
N ALA A 235 5.87 -9.75 13.88
CA ALA A 235 5.23 -11.06 13.95
C ALA A 235 4.11 -11.08 14.99
N ALA A 236 4.29 -10.43 16.14
CA ALA A 236 3.24 -10.28 17.17
C ALA A 236 2.00 -9.57 16.60
N TYR A 237 2.20 -8.41 15.96
CA TYR A 237 1.09 -7.68 15.35
C TYR A 237 0.44 -8.48 14.21
N LEU A 238 1.25 -9.15 13.38
CA LEU A 238 0.72 -9.98 12.29
C LEU A 238 -0.11 -11.15 12.83
N LEU A 239 0.38 -11.88 13.84
CA LEU A 239 -0.34 -12.97 14.51
C LEU A 239 -1.68 -12.47 15.06
N PHE A 240 -1.65 -11.37 15.83
CA PHE A 240 -2.86 -10.70 16.31
C PHE A 240 -3.85 -10.42 15.19
N ARG A 241 -3.40 -9.81 14.09
CA ARG A 241 -4.26 -9.47 12.95
C ARG A 241 -4.83 -10.69 12.24
N LEU A 242 -4.05 -11.75 12.06
CA LEU A 242 -4.53 -12.99 11.44
C LEU A 242 -5.58 -13.69 12.32
N ASN A 243 -5.36 -13.72 13.65
CA ASN A 243 -6.34 -14.24 14.60
C ASN A 243 -7.61 -13.39 14.61
N SER A 244 -7.49 -12.06 14.53
CA SER A 244 -8.66 -11.17 14.47
C SER A 244 -9.47 -11.38 13.19
N MET A 245 -8.81 -11.53 12.03
CA MET A 245 -9.47 -11.66 10.73
C MET A 245 -10.22 -12.98 10.53
N ASN A 246 -9.69 -14.06 11.09
CA ASN A 246 -10.34 -15.36 11.04
C ASN A 246 -10.09 -16.13 12.35
N PRO A 247 -10.89 -15.87 13.40
CA PRO A 247 -10.73 -16.50 14.71
C PRO A 247 -10.95 -18.02 14.71
N LYS A 248 -11.82 -18.53 13.82
CA LYS A 248 -12.16 -19.96 13.74
C LYS A 248 -11.14 -20.78 12.95
N ALA A 249 -10.53 -20.19 11.91
CA ALA A 249 -9.60 -20.87 11.01
C ALA A 249 -8.53 -19.89 10.47
N PRO A 250 -7.69 -19.32 11.34
CA PRO A 250 -6.60 -18.45 10.87
C PRO A 250 -5.71 -19.22 9.89
N PRO A 251 -5.00 -18.54 8.97
CA PRO A 251 -4.25 -19.21 7.91
C PRO A 251 -2.91 -19.83 8.37
N TYR A 252 -2.29 -19.32 9.42
CA TYR A 252 -0.96 -19.79 9.86
C TYR A 252 -0.84 -21.21 10.50
N PRO A 253 -1.88 -21.87 11.05
CA PRO A 253 -1.76 -23.19 11.69
C PRO A 253 -1.20 -24.27 10.77
N ALA A 254 -1.48 -24.19 9.46
CA ALA A 254 -0.89 -25.10 8.47
C ALA A 254 0.65 -25.01 8.45
N LEU A 255 1.21 -23.85 8.83
CA LEU A 255 2.64 -23.61 8.99
C LEU A 255 3.23 -24.22 10.27
N LEU A 256 2.41 -24.82 11.14
CA LEU A 256 2.86 -25.44 12.39
C LEU A 256 2.80 -26.99 12.35
N SER A 257 2.15 -27.58 11.35
CA SER A 257 2.09 -29.05 11.14
C SER A 257 3.42 -29.70 10.75
N LYS A 258 3.67 -30.98 11.10
CA LYS A 258 4.84 -31.71 10.59
C LYS A 258 4.54 -32.28 9.19
N PRO A 259 5.50 -32.35 8.24
CA PRO A 259 5.24 -32.87 6.89
C PRO A 259 4.69 -34.31 6.85
N LYS A 260 4.94 -35.12 7.90
CA LYS A 260 4.48 -36.52 7.99
C LYS A 260 3.17 -36.72 8.77
N ASN A 261 2.64 -35.70 9.44
CA ASN A 261 1.37 -35.74 10.16
C ASN A 261 0.49 -34.57 9.69
N LYS A 262 -0.58 -34.88 8.95
CA LYS A 262 -1.53 -33.89 8.41
C LYS A 262 -2.45 -33.24 9.45
N GLN A 263 -2.33 -33.60 10.72
CA GLN A 263 -3.08 -32.97 11.80
C GLN A 263 -2.27 -31.77 12.33
N PRO A 264 -2.89 -30.57 12.46
CA PRO A 264 -2.23 -29.43 13.09
C PRO A 264 -1.80 -29.81 14.50
N VAL A 265 -0.49 -29.78 14.73
CA VAL A 265 0.10 -30.23 16.00
C VAL A 265 -0.09 -29.17 17.10
N PHE A 266 -0.55 -27.97 16.75
CA PHE A 266 -0.68 -26.87 17.68
C PHE A 266 -2.06 -26.18 17.57
N PRO A 267 -2.78 -25.97 18.69
CA PRO A 267 -4.02 -25.19 18.70
C PRO A 267 -3.72 -23.71 18.39
N TYR A 268 -4.75 -22.95 18.00
CA TYR A 268 -4.65 -21.50 17.86
C TYR A 268 -4.05 -20.86 19.12
N THR A 269 -3.14 -19.90 18.95
CA THR A 269 -2.52 -19.18 20.07
C THR A 269 -2.50 -17.68 19.80
N ASP A 270 -2.71 -16.91 20.87
CA ASP A 270 -2.48 -15.46 20.90
C ASP A 270 -1.09 -15.14 21.50
N SER A 271 -0.35 -16.14 21.98
CA SER A 271 1.01 -15.98 22.52
C SER A 271 2.04 -16.01 21.40
N ILE A 272 2.67 -14.86 21.16
CA ILE A 272 3.76 -14.76 20.18
C ILE A 272 4.95 -15.64 20.56
N GLU A 273 5.24 -15.77 21.86
CA GLU A 273 6.36 -16.58 22.35
C GLU A 273 6.15 -18.06 22.02
N GLU A 274 4.97 -18.60 22.37
CA GLU A 274 4.62 -19.99 22.05
C GLU A 274 4.64 -20.23 20.54
N PHE A 275 4.02 -19.32 19.77
CA PHE A 275 3.98 -19.40 18.32
C PHE A 275 5.38 -19.48 17.70
N LEU A 276 6.29 -18.59 18.12
CA LEU A 276 7.64 -18.54 17.58
C LEU A 276 8.49 -19.73 18.02
N GLN A 277 8.33 -20.23 19.25
CA GLN A 277 9.03 -21.44 19.70
C GLN A 277 8.61 -22.68 18.91
N VAL A 278 7.31 -22.86 18.68
CA VAL A 278 6.78 -23.98 17.88
C VAL A 278 7.25 -23.87 16.44
N LEU A 279 7.19 -22.67 15.85
CA LEU A 279 7.66 -22.42 14.50
C LEU A 279 9.17 -22.67 14.38
N ALA A 280 9.97 -22.17 15.33
CA ALA A 280 11.41 -22.40 15.39
C ALA A 280 11.74 -23.89 15.49
N THR A 281 11.02 -24.63 16.33
CA THR A 281 11.15 -26.10 16.44
C THR A 281 10.88 -26.78 15.11
N ARG A 282 9.77 -26.43 14.44
CA ARG A 282 9.41 -27.00 13.13
C ARG A 282 10.49 -26.72 12.07
N MET A 283 11.02 -25.51 12.05
CA MET A 283 12.02 -25.07 11.07
C MET A 283 13.44 -25.50 11.41
N GLY A 284 13.68 -26.09 12.59
CA GLY A 284 15.01 -26.42 13.08
C GLY A 284 15.87 -25.18 13.36
N TYR A 285 15.24 -24.05 13.70
CA TYR A 285 15.91 -22.81 14.03
C TYR A 285 16.33 -22.83 15.51
N LEU A 286 17.52 -23.37 15.77
CA LEU A 286 18.12 -23.48 17.09
C LEU A 286 19.46 -22.74 17.16
N LEU A 287 19.69 -22.05 18.26
CA LEU A 287 20.96 -21.49 18.69
C LEU A 287 21.78 -22.54 19.48
N PRO A 288 23.08 -22.29 19.72
CA PRO A 288 23.88 -23.14 20.60
C PRO A 288 23.21 -23.38 21.96
N GLY A 289 23.29 -24.60 22.47
CA GLY A 289 22.62 -25.00 23.72
C GLY A 289 21.15 -25.39 23.56
N GLY A 290 20.63 -25.47 22.33
CA GLY A 290 19.25 -25.92 22.07
C GLY A 290 18.19 -24.84 22.28
N VAL A 291 18.59 -23.57 22.40
CA VAL A 291 17.68 -22.43 22.54
C VAL A 291 17.02 -22.13 21.20
N HIS A 292 15.71 -21.87 21.18
CA HIS A 292 14.98 -21.51 19.96
C HIS A 292 15.42 -20.15 19.40
N ASP A 293 15.72 -20.09 18.11
CA ASP A 293 16.00 -18.84 17.39
C ASP A 293 14.66 -18.21 16.94
N THR A 294 13.99 -17.56 17.89
CA THR A 294 12.68 -16.89 17.69
C THR A 294 12.77 -15.74 16.71
N SER A 295 13.89 -15.02 16.68
CA SER A 295 14.09 -13.89 15.77
C SER A 295 14.15 -14.35 14.31
N ARG A 296 14.81 -15.47 14.01
CA ARG A 296 14.79 -16.08 12.67
C ARG A 296 13.41 -16.64 12.32
N ALA A 297 12.71 -17.26 13.26
CA ALA A 297 11.34 -17.74 13.06
C ALA A 297 10.38 -16.58 12.76
N ALA A 298 10.48 -15.47 13.48
CA ALA A 298 9.66 -14.28 13.29
C ALA A 298 9.89 -13.65 11.92
N LYS A 299 11.16 -13.53 11.50
CA LYS A 299 11.49 -13.06 10.15
C LYS A 299 10.88 -13.95 9.08
N TRP A 300 11.03 -15.27 9.22
CA TRP A 300 10.44 -16.22 8.28
C TRP A 300 8.91 -16.09 8.21
N PHE A 301 8.23 -15.96 9.35
CA PHE A 301 6.77 -15.82 9.41
C PHE A 301 6.27 -14.56 8.68
N VAL A 302 6.94 -13.44 8.91
CA VAL A 302 6.64 -12.19 8.20
C VAL A 302 6.92 -12.32 6.70
N GLU A 303 7.99 -13.02 6.29
CA GLU A 303 8.30 -13.29 4.89
C GLU A 303 7.31 -14.24 4.21
N TRP A 304 6.81 -15.23 4.94
CA TRP A 304 5.72 -16.10 4.52
C TRP A 304 4.48 -15.28 4.16
N TRP A 305 4.00 -14.42 5.07
CA TRP A 305 2.86 -13.55 4.80
C TRP A 305 3.09 -12.56 3.65
N ARG A 306 4.34 -12.15 3.43
CA ARG A 306 4.71 -11.32 2.27
C ARG A 306 4.66 -12.06 0.92
N GLY A 307 4.31 -13.35 0.90
CA GLY A 307 4.29 -14.17 -0.30
C GLY A 307 5.69 -14.48 -0.83
N SER A 308 6.69 -14.53 0.06
CA SER A 308 8.08 -14.85 -0.27
C SER A 308 8.49 -16.28 0.11
N ALA A 309 7.70 -16.96 0.95
CA ALA A 309 8.02 -18.28 1.50
C ALA A 309 6.91 -19.33 1.34
N ALA A 310 5.95 -19.16 0.41
CA ALA A 310 4.94 -20.17 0.14
C ALA A 310 4.70 -20.36 -1.38
N GLU A 311 4.84 -21.62 -1.81
CA GLU A 311 4.06 -22.21 -2.90
C GLU A 311 2.58 -22.16 -2.52
N GLU A 312 1.70 -22.12 -3.52
CA GLU A 312 0.25 -22.03 -3.38
C GLU A 312 -0.32 -23.09 -2.42
N GLU A 313 -0.55 -22.72 -1.17
CA GLU A 313 -1.57 -23.37 -0.35
C GLU A 313 -2.64 -22.33 -0.05
N ASN A 314 -3.76 -22.50 -0.75
CA ASN A 314 -4.99 -21.76 -0.56
C ASN A 314 -5.53 -22.15 0.82
N LEU A 315 -5.24 -21.33 1.83
CA LEU A 315 -5.62 -21.59 3.22
C LEU A 315 -7.11 -21.29 3.36
N GLY A 316 -7.90 -22.33 3.12
CA GLY A 316 -9.36 -22.31 3.18
C GLY A 316 -9.87 -21.88 4.55
N GLY A 317 -10.79 -20.92 4.53
CA GLY A 317 -11.54 -20.46 5.69
C GLY A 317 -12.38 -19.25 5.32
N THR A 318 -13.58 -19.15 5.90
CA THR A 318 -14.40 -17.94 5.93
C THR A 318 -13.72 -16.89 6.79
N PRO A 319 -13.29 -15.74 6.27
CA PRO A 319 -12.90 -14.64 7.15
C PRO A 319 -14.13 -14.14 7.91
N GLU A 320 -13.97 -13.96 9.22
CA GLU A 320 -15.04 -13.47 10.10
C GLU A 320 -14.89 -11.98 10.39
N TRP A 321 -13.78 -11.38 9.91
CA TRP A 321 -13.43 -10.02 10.23
C TRP A 321 -12.65 -9.32 9.12
N GLY A 322 -13.19 -8.21 8.61
CA GLY A 322 -12.48 -7.24 7.78
C GLY A 322 -11.86 -7.74 6.46
N TRP A 323 -11.06 -6.88 5.83
CA TRP A 323 -10.34 -7.12 4.57
C TRP A 323 -8.96 -6.47 4.56
N GLY A 324 -7.91 -7.26 4.36
CA GLY A 324 -6.53 -6.76 4.47
C GLY A 324 -6.24 -6.15 5.86
N LEU A 325 -5.25 -5.26 5.93
CA LEU A 325 -4.84 -4.68 7.21
C LEU A 325 -5.55 -3.36 7.56
N ASP A 326 -6.28 -2.75 6.64
CA ASP A 326 -6.95 -1.45 6.89
C ASP A 326 -8.46 -1.55 7.14
N CYS A 327 -9.12 -2.55 6.58
CA CYS A 327 -10.56 -2.67 6.65
C CYS A 327 -10.92 -3.67 7.75
N GLN A 328 -11.55 -3.19 8.83
CA GLN A 328 -11.74 -3.92 10.09
C GLN A 328 -13.18 -3.77 10.59
N TRP A 329 -13.91 -4.89 10.73
CA TRP A 329 -15.28 -5.01 11.25
C TRP A 329 -15.64 -6.49 11.45
N VAL A 330 -16.66 -6.80 12.25
CA VAL A 330 -17.19 -8.17 12.46
C VAL A 330 -18.15 -8.54 11.34
N MET A 331 -17.88 -9.57 10.54
CA MET A 331 -18.75 -9.97 9.41
C MET A 331 -20.13 -10.49 9.84
N ASP A 332 -20.18 -11.26 10.94
CA ASP A 332 -21.40 -11.95 11.40
C ASP A 332 -22.36 -11.06 12.22
N GLU A 333 -21.96 -9.83 12.57
CA GLU A 333 -22.82 -8.90 13.30
C GLU A 333 -23.62 -8.05 12.30
N PRO A 334 -24.97 -8.07 12.35
CA PRO A 334 -25.79 -7.14 11.59
C PRO A 334 -25.63 -5.75 12.20
N GLU A 335 -24.80 -4.90 11.57
CA GLU A 335 -24.83 -3.48 11.84
C GLU A 335 -26.08 -2.88 11.17
N GLU A 336 -26.91 -2.16 11.91
CA GLU A 336 -28.08 -1.49 11.36
C GLU A 336 -27.65 -0.51 10.26
N MET A 337 -27.85 -0.89 9.00
CA MET A 337 -27.72 0.06 7.90
C MET A 337 -28.80 1.13 8.07
N PRO A 338 -28.46 2.42 8.19
CA PRO A 338 -29.47 3.46 8.13
C PRO A 338 -30.20 3.37 6.78
N ASN A 339 -31.53 3.52 6.79
CA ASN A 339 -32.39 3.47 5.59
C ASN A 339 -31.87 4.41 4.49
N HIS A 340 -30.98 3.91 3.65
CA HIS A 340 -30.46 4.58 2.48
C HIS A 340 -30.25 3.53 1.40
N THR A 341 -31.08 3.60 0.36
CA THR A 341 -30.89 2.84 -0.88
C THR A 341 -29.59 3.28 -1.53
N MET A 342 -28.60 2.39 -1.51
CA MET A 342 -27.34 2.58 -2.22
C MET A 342 -27.57 2.35 -3.73
N PRO A 343 -27.10 3.25 -4.62
CA PRO A 343 -27.27 3.05 -6.05
C PRO A 343 -26.40 1.89 -6.54
N THR A 344 -27.02 0.93 -7.21
CA THR A 344 -26.37 -0.21 -7.85
C THR A 344 -25.69 0.20 -9.16
N PHE A 345 -24.39 -0.09 -9.29
CA PHE A 345 -23.66 0.06 -10.56
C PHE A 345 -22.96 -1.28 -10.95
N LEU A 346 -23.21 -1.72 -12.19
CA LEU A 346 -22.52 -2.80 -12.93
C LEU A 346 -21.37 -2.16 -13.75
N ASP A 347 -20.23 -2.75 -14.14
CA ASP A 347 -19.92 -4.15 -14.47
C ASP A 347 -18.38 -4.39 -14.55
N SER A 348 -17.90 -5.61 -14.25
CA SER A 348 -16.77 -6.27 -14.94
C SER A 348 -16.83 -7.79 -14.67
N THR A 349 -16.52 -8.61 -15.68
CA THR A 349 -17.16 -9.94 -15.87
C THR A 349 -16.33 -11.17 -15.52
N GLU A 350 -15.04 -11.08 -15.17
CA GLU A 350 -14.21 -12.28 -14.92
C GLU A 350 -13.81 -12.47 -13.45
N ALA A 351 -13.64 -11.39 -12.68
CA ALA A 351 -13.46 -11.47 -11.22
C ALA A 351 -14.71 -11.97 -10.49
N LYS A 352 -15.88 -11.97 -11.16
CA LYS A 352 -17.17 -12.38 -10.61
C LYS A 352 -17.26 -13.87 -10.30
N ALA A 353 -16.58 -14.76 -11.04
CA ALA A 353 -16.77 -16.20 -10.86
C ALA A 353 -16.07 -16.74 -9.60
N GLU A 354 -14.79 -16.39 -9.41
CA GLU A 354 -14.04 -16.77 -8.21
C GLU A 354 -14.55 -16.01 -6.96
N ALA A 355 -14.89 -14.72 -7.12
CA ALA A 355 -15.52 -13.97 -6.04
C ALA A 355 -16.92 -14.53 -5.71
N ALA A 356 -17.72 -14.98 -6.68
CA ALA A 356 -19.03 -15.59 -6.41
C ALA A 356 -18.93 -16.89 -5.59
N GLN A 357 -17.88 -17.67 -5.80
CA GLN A 357 -17.62 -18.88 -5.01
C GLN A 357 -17.20 -18.54 -3.57
N GLU A 358 -16.36 -17.50 -3.38
CA GLU A 358 -16.05 -16.95 -2.05
C GLU A 358 -17.24 -16.20 -1.40
N ARG A 359 -18.19 -15.68 -2.17
CA ARG A 359 -19.37 -14.91 -1.68
C ARG A 359 -20.39 -15.80 -0.98
N GLN A 360 -20.66 -16.98 -1.55
CA GLN A 360 -21.62 -17.92 -0.96
C GLN A 360 -21.15 -18.41 0.42
N ILE A 361 -19.85 -18.30 0.67
CA ILE A 361 -19.16 -18.70 1.88
C ILE A 361 -19.33 -17.63 3.00
N LEU A 362 -19.57 -16.36 2.68
CA LEU A 362 -19.62 -15.27 3.68
C LEU A 362 -20.99 -14.95 4.28
N GLY A 363 -22.10 -15.29 3.61
CA GLY A 363 -23.45 -14.99 4.13
C GLY A 363 -23.83 -13.51 4.20
N VAL A 364 -22.98 -12.59 3.71
CA VAL A 364 -23.18 -11.13 3.71
C VAL A 364 -23.43 -10.64 2.27
N SER A 365 -24.34 -9.67 2.10
CA SER A 365 -24.65 -9.08 0.79
C SER A 365 -23.54 -8.15 0.27
N ASP A 366 -23.47 -7.96 -1.06
CA ASP A 366 -22.51 -7.02 -1.68
C ASP A 366 -22.79 -5.58 -1.19
N GLU A 367 -24.06 -5.20 -1.03
CA GLU A 367 -24.46 -3.87 -0.54
C GLU A 367 -23.97 -3.60 0.88
N GLU A 368 -24.06 -4.62 1.74
CA GLU A 368 -23.60 -4.52 3.12
C GLU A 368 -22.07 -4.46 3.21
N LEU A 369 -21.35 -5.28 2.43
CA LEU A 369 -19.90 -5.19 2.32
C LEU A 369 -19.45 -3.81 1.82
N GLU A 370 -20.10 -3.29 0.78
CA GLU A 370 -19.85 -1.95 0.27
C GLU A 370 -20.05 -0.87 1.33
N TRP A 371 -21.13 -0.95 2.12
CA TRP A 371 -21.40 -0.01 3.20
C TRP A 371 -20.34 -0.08 4.32
N ARG A 372 -19.89 -1.28 4.68
CA ARG A 372 -18.79 -1.47 5.66
C ARG A 372 -17.50 -0.84 5.16
N PHE A 373 -17.13 -1.09 3.90
CA PHE A 373 -15.98 -0.44 3.27
C PHE A 373 -16.12 1.08 3.24
N ASP A 374 -17.28 1.60 2.85
CA ASP A 374 -17.59 3.03 2.80
C ASP A 374 -17.40 3.69 4.17
N THR A 375 -17.89 3.06 5.24
CA THR A 375 -17.74 3.52 6.63
C THR A 375 -16.28 3.62 7.04
N VAL A 376 -15.47 2.59 6.73
CA VAL A 376 -14.03 2.61 7.04
C VAL A 376 -13.31 3.68 6.22
N ILE A 377 -13.62 3.82 4.93
CA ILE A 377 -13.02 4.84 4.07
C ILE A 377 -13.33 6.25 4.60
N LYS A 378 -14.59 6.54 4.95
CA LYS A 378 -15.00 7.83 5.54
C LYS A 378 -14.22 8.14 6.80
N ARG A 379 -14.13 7.17 7.73
CA ARG A 379 -13.38 7.33 8.99
C ARG A 379 -11.90 7.62 8.70
N HIS A 380 -11.30 6.88 7.78
CA HIS A 380 -9.89 7.08 7.39
C HIS A 380 -9.65 8.47 6.78
N LEU A 381 -10.53 8.91 5.88
CA LEU A 381 -10.44 10.22 5.24
C LEU A 381 -10.61 11.37 6.23
N GLN A 382 -11.58 11.26 7.13
CA GLN A 382 -11.78 12.23 8.21
C GLN A 382 -10.52 12.32 9.08
N ARG A 383 -9.99 11.18 9.52
CA ARG A 383 -8.78 11.13 10.36
C ARG A 383 -7.56 11.69 9.64
N SER A 384 -7.42 11.42 8.35
CA SER A 384 -6.31 11.95 7.54
C SER A 384 -6.38 13.48 7.43
N LYS A 385 -7.58 14.06 7.32
CA LYS A 385 -7.77 15.53 7.34
C LYS A 385 -7.40 16.13 8.69
N GLU A 386 -7.81 15.51 9.79
CA GLU A 386 -7.44 15.95 11.15
C GLU A 386 -5.92 16.00 11.33
N LEU A 387 -5.22 14.92 10.94
CA LEU A 387 -3.77 14.84 11.02
C LEU A 387 -3.05 15.89 10.17
N LEU A 388 -3.57 16.19 8.97
CA LEU A 388 -3.03 17.26 8.13
C LEU A 388 -3.17 18.63 8.79
N ASN A 389 -4.29 18.91 9.43
CA ASN A 389 -4.52 20.17 10.14
C ASN A 389 -3.55 20.32 11.33
N GLU A 390 -3.38 19.26 12.13
CA GLU A 390 -2.41 19.23 13.23
C GLU A 390 -0.97 19.49 12.75
N VAL A 391 -0.58 18.89 11.61
CA VAL A 391 0.73 19.11 10.99
C VAL A 391 0.87 20.55 10.51
N SER A 392 -0.15 21.11 9.86
CA SER A 392 -0.14 22.49 9.38
C SER A 392 0.12 23.47 10.54
N GLU A 393 -0.60 23.33 11.65
CA GLU A 393 -0.39 24.16 12.84
C GLU A 393 1.02 24.00 13.42
N THR A 394 1.55 22.77 13.45
CA THR A 394 2.90 22.48 13.94
C THR A 394 3.98 23.09 13.02
N GLN A 395 3.78 23.03 11.71
CA GLN A 395 4.66 23.63 10.70
C GLN A 395 4.65 25.15 10.78
N VAL A 396 3.48 25.76 11.00
CA VAL A 396 3.33 27.21 11.24
C VAL A 396 4.13 27.61 12.48
N LYS A 397 3.93 26.93 13.62
CA LYS A 397 4.71 27.19 14.86
C LYS A 397 6.21 27.00 14.67
N LYS A 398 6.64 26.03 13.86
CA LYS A 398 8.06 25.80 13.55
C LYS A 398 8.65 26.93 12.70
N ARG A 399 7.94 27.38 11.66
CA ARG A 399 8.35 28.52 10.82
C ARG A 399 8.45 29.80 11.63
N GLU A 400 7.45 30.09 12.48
CA GLU A 400 7.48 31.25 13.38
C GLU A 400 8.70 31.23 14.30
N LYS A 401 9.09 30.05 14.79
CA LYS A 401 10.27 29.87 15.64
C LYS A 401 11.58 30.06 14.88
N GLU A 402 11.67 29.56 13.65
CA GLU A 402 12.82 29.75 12.75
C GLU A 402 12.99 31.23 12.38
N GLU A 403 11.91 31.90 11.95
CA GLU A 403 11.91 33.34 11.65
C GLU A 403 12.27 34.19 12.87
N ALA A 404 11.78 33.83 14.06
CA ALA A 404 12.16 34.50 15.30
C ALA A 404 13.65 34.30 15.64
N MET A 405 14.22 33.14 15.31
CA MET A 405 15.64 32.85 15.51
C MET A 405 16.51 33.66 14.54
N GLU A 406 16.15 33.71 13.25
CA GLU A 406 16.84 34.53 12.24
C GLU A 406 16.79 36.01 12.59
N ARG A 407 15.64 36.54 13.02
CA ARG A 407 15.52 37.93 13.51
C ARG A 407 16.43 38.22 14.70
N ARG A 408 16.65 37.24 15.60
CA ARG A 408 17.56 37.38 16.75
C ARG A 408 19.03 37.34 16.32
N GLU A 409 19.39 36.49 15.36
CA GLU A 409 20.74 36.46 14.79
C GLU A 409 21.07 37.74 14.02
N GLN A 410 20.13 38.25 13.23
CA GLN A 410 20.31 39.50 12.48
C GLN A 410 20.53 40.68 13.43
N LYS A 411 19.72 40.80 14.49
CA LYS A 411 19.93 41.82 15.55
C LYS A 411 21.27 41.67 16.27
N ARG A 412 21.75 40.43 16.49
CA ARG A 412 23.08 40.19 17.08
C ARG A 412 24.20 40.65 16.15
N ARG A 413 24.10 40.36 14.85
CA ARG A 413 25.08 40.80 13.84
C ARG A 413 25.11 42.32 13.72
N GLU A 414 23.96 42.98 13.72
CA GLU A 414 23.86 44.46 13.70
C GLU A 414 24.47 45.09 14.96
N MET A 415 24.26 44.49 16.14
CA MET A 415 24.89 44.97 17.38
C MET A 415 26.40 44.77 17.40
N GLN A 416 26.91 43.68 16.83
CA GLN A 416 28.36 43.45 16.70
C GLN A 416 29.00 44.44 15.73
N HIS A 417 28.32 44.75 14.62
CA HIS A 417 28.79 45.73 13.63
C HIS A 417 28.72 47.18 14.12
N ARG A 418 27.88 47.49 15.13
CA ARG A 418 27.84 48.80 15.81
C ARG A 418 28.89 48.98 16.91
N LYS A 419 29.53 47.88 17.35
CA LYS A 419 30.56 47.89 18.40
C LYS A 419 31.99 47.80 17.86
N ALA A 420 32.16 47.42 16.60
CA ALA A 420 33.39 47.59 15.82
C ALA A 420 33.34 48.95 15.11
#